data_AF-A0A8T8I884-F1
#
_entry.id   AF-A0A8T8I884-F1
#
_cell.length_a   1.000
_cell.length_b   1.000
_cell.length_c   1.000
_cell.angle_alpha   90.00
_cell.angle_beta   90.00
_cell.angle_gamma   90.00
#
_symmetry.space_group_name_H-M   'P 1'
#
loop_
_entity.id
_entity.type
_entity.pdbx_description
1 polymer ?
#
loop_
_entity_poly.entity_id
_entity_poly.type
_entity_poly.pdbx_seq_one_letter_code
_entity_poly.pdbx_strand_id
1 'polypeptide(L)'
;MAKRRFVGLSIIALYILGLEMFGNMAFHSFGFREDVAILFASSAVVFCIVALLKATHLELFNFRKVKIKNMLLAIGMGYALTIVANLIMQLLPKVVMRNQASVEQLLQGSTLLNGAMIVIVVVPFLEEIVFRGVFLNLLLPKHPVIAIVLSSVLFAFAHSGTTFTEFVTYFLPGMILGFLAYYFKGIEYSYGYHAFTNALGFVVIAGLVG
;
A
#
# COMPACT_ATOMS: atom_id res chain seq x y z
N MET A 1 -22.91 4.29 -11.97
CA MET A 1 -22.16 4.67 -10.75
C MET A 1 -22.24 3.60 -9.65
N ALA A 2 -23.43 3.02 -9.37
CA ALA A 2 -23.60 1.96 -8.37
C ALA A 2 -22.73 0.70 -8.62
N LYS A 3 -22.68 0.19 -9.86
CA LYS A 3 -21.81 -0.95 -10.26
C LYS A 3 -20.33 -0.72 -9.90
N ARG A 4 -19.82 0.50 -10.11
CA ARG A 4 -18.41 0.85 -9.79
C ARG A 4 -18.14 0.86 -8.28
N ARG A 5 -19.10 1.31 -7.48
CA ARG A 5 -18.99 1.34 -6.02
C ARG A 5 -18.99 -0.06 -5.41
N PHE A 6 -19.88 -0.93 -5.89
CA PHE A 6 -19.96 -2.32 -5.44
C PHE A 6 -18.66 -3.08 -5.72
N VAL A 7 -18.13 -2.98 -6.94
CA VAL A 7 -16.86 -3.62 -7.31
C VAL A 7 -15.68 -3.08 -6.49
N GLY A 8 -15.65 -1.76 -6.22
CA GLY A 8 -14.63 -1.17 -5.36
C GLY A 8 -14.60 -1.79 -3.96
N LEU A 9 -15.77 -1.90 -3.31
CA LEU A 9 -15.89 -2.53 -1.99
C LEU A 9 -15.48 -4.02 -2.00
N SER A 10 -15.84 -4.76 -3.05
CA SER A 10 -15.40 -6.16 -3.22
C SER A 10 -13.87 -6.27 -3.34
N ILE A 11 -13.20 -5.30 -3.96
CA ILE A 11 -11.73 -5.28 -4.07
C ILE A 11 -11.07 -5.04 -2.70
N ILE A 12 -11.64 -4.21 -1.82
CA ILE A 12 -11.13 -4.10 -0.42
C ILE A 12 -11.27 -5.43 0.28
N ALA A 13 -12.46 -6.03 0.22
CA ALA A 13 -12.72 -7.29 0.91
C ALA A 13 -11.74 -8.36 0.41
N LEU A 14 -11.48 -8.43 -0.89
CA LEU A 14 -10.47 -9.31 -1.47
C LEU A 14 -9.04 -8.98 -1.03
N TYR A 15 -8.69 -7.70 -0.87
CA TYR A 15 -7.37 -7.30 -0.39
C TYR A 15 -7.16 -7.68 1.08
N ILE A 16 -8.07 -7.24 1.96
CA ILE A 16 -7.96 -7.46 3.41
C ILE A 16 -8.12 -8.94 3.74
N LEU A 17 -9.20 -9.56 3.27
CA LEU A 17 -9.49 -10.97 3.60
C LEU A 17 -8.61 -11.92 2.79
N GLY A 18 -8.31 -11.60 1.53
CA GLY A 18 -7.52 -12.49 0.68
C GLY A 18 -6.08 -12.64 1.14
N LEU A 19 -5.40 -11.55 1.52
CA LEU A 19 -4.03 -11.65 2.01
C LEU A 19 -3.94 -12.48 3.30
N GLU A 20 -4.85 -12.24 4.25
CA GLU A 20 -4.89 -13.00 5.51
C GLU A 20 -5.31 -14.46 5.27
N MET A 21 -6.36 -14.73 4.50
CA MET A 21 -6.88 -16.08 4.30
C MET A 21 -5.93 -16.94 3.45
N PHE A 22 -5.46 -16.43 2.32
CA PHE A 22 -4.56 -17.19 1.44
C PHE A 22 -3.17 -17.32 2.04
N GLY A 23 -2.66 -16.29 2.74
CA GLY A 23 -1.38 -16.35 3.43
C GLY A 23 -1.38 -17.41 4.53
N ASN A 24 -2.39 -17.39 5.40
CA ASN A 24 -2.52 -18.37 6.48
C ASN A 24 -2.75 -19.79 5.96
N MET A 25 -3.55 -19.95 4.90
CA MET A 25 -3.77 -21.27 4.28
C MET A 25 -2.49 -21.82 3.64
N ALA A 26 -1.76 -20.99 2.89
CA ALA A 26 -0.48 -21.35 2.29
C ALA A 26 0.56 -21.80 3.33
N PHE A 27 0.66 -21.07 4.45
CA PHE A 27 1.57 -21.38 5.54
C PHE A 27 1.16 -22.64 6.33
N HIS A 28 -0.07 -22.68 6.86
CA HIS A 28 -0.49 -23.75 7.77
C HIS A 28 -0.97 -25.02 7.08
N SER A 29 -1.62 -24.93 5.93
CA SER A 29 -2.23 -26.10 5.26
C SER A 29 -1.30 -26.76 4.24
N PHE A 30 -0.40 -25.99 3.62
CA PHE A 30 0.51 -26.48 2.60
C PHE A 30 1.99 -26.49 3.04
N GLY A 31 2.29 -25.97 4.22
CA GLY A 31 3.65 -25.98 4.78
C GLY A 31 4.63 -25.08 4.02
N PHE A 32 4.14 -24.08 3.29
CA PHE A 32 5.02 -23.10 2.67
C PHE A 32 5.72 -22.27 3.73
N ARG A 33 6.94 -21.80 3.43
CA ARG A 33 7.59 -20.75 4.21
C ARG A 33 6.75 -19.48 4.15
N GLU A 34 6.78 -18.69 5.21
CA GLU A 34 5.95 -17.48 5.38
C GLU A 34 6.10 -16.50 4.21
N ASP A 35 7.32 -16.28 3.73
CA ASP A 35 7.61 -15.43 2.58
C ASP A 35 7.02 -15.94 1.26
N VAL A 36 7.15 -17.25 1.01
CA VAL A 36 6.56 -17.91 -0.15
C VAL A 36 5.03 -17.87 -0.09
N ALA A 37 4.46 -18.07 1.10
CA ALA A 37 3.02 -17.98 1.34
C ALA A 37 2.49 -16.57 1.04
N ILE A 38 3.18 -15.52 1.47
CA ILE A 38 2.82 -14.12 1.20
C ILE A 38 2.89 -13.81 -0.30
N LEU A 39 3.93 -14.28 -1.00
CA LEU A 39 4.05 -14.07 -2.45
C LEU A 39 2.93 -14.77 -3.22
N PHE A 40 2.59 -16.00 -2.84
CA PHE A 40 1.49 -16.75 -3.43
C PHE A 40 0.15 -16.05 -3.18
N ALA A 41 -0.13 -15.66 -1.93
CA ALA A 41 -1.35 -14.96 -1.55
C ALA A 41 -1.50 -13.62 -2.29
N SER A 42 -0.43 -12.83 -2.34
CA SER A 42 -0.38 -11.57 -3.08
C SER A 42 -0.70 -11.78 -4.56
N SER A 43 -0.11 -12.80 -5.19
CA SER A 43 -0.34 -13.13 -6.60
C SER A 43 -1.80 -13.56 -6.86
N ALA A 44 -2.38 -14.35 -5.96
CA ALA A 44 -3.78 -14.76 -6.03
C ALA A 44 -4.72 -13.55 -5.89
N VAL A 45 -4.44 -12.63 -4.96
CA VAL A 45 -5.21 -11.39 -4.79
C VAL A 45 -5.13 -10.51 -6.04
N VAL A 46 -3.92 -10.30 -6.61
CA VAL A 46 -3.77 -9.58 -7.89
C VAL A 46 -4.63 -10.22 -8.98
N PHE A 47 -4.55 -11.55 -9.11
CA PHE A 47 -5.32 -12.29 -10.12
C PHE A 47 -6.83 -12.09 -9.93
N CYS A 48 -7.35 -12.22 -8.70
CA CYS A 48 -8.75 -11.99 -8.38
C CYS A 48 -9.20 -10.56 -8.71
N ILE A 49 -8.39 -9.56 -8.38
CA ILE A 49 -8.67 -8.16 -8.71
C ILE A 49 -8.75 -7.97 -10.23
N VAL A 50 -7.77 -8.48 -10.98
CA VAL A 50 -7.75 -8.38 -12.45
C VAL A 50 -8.94 -9.10 -13.08
N ALA A 51 -9.26 -10.31 -12.62
CA ALA A 51 -10.40 -11.08 -13.10
C ALA A 51 -11.72 -10.34 -12.85
N LEU A 52 -11.91 -9.77 -11.66
CA LEU A 52 -13.10 -9.00 -11.31
C LEU A 52 -13.24 -7.74 -12.16
N LEU A 53 -12.14 -7.02 -12.41
CA LEU A 53 -12.16 -5.82 -13.25
C LEU A 53 -12.50 -6.15 -14.71
N LYS A 54 -11.95 -7.24 -15.25
CA LYS A 54 -12.30 -7.75 -16.58
C LYS A 54 -13.77 -8.15 -16.66
N ALA A 55 -14.26 -8.95 -15.71
CA ALA A 55 -15.65 -9.40 -15.66
C ALA A 55 -16.65 -8.24 -15.53
N THR A 56 -16.23 -7.13 -14.93
CA THR A 56 -17.10 -5.96 -14.70
C THR A 56 -16.97 -4.88 -15.77
N HIS A 57 -16.02 -5.04 -16.71
CA HIS A 57 -15.62 -4.05 -17.72
C HIS A 57 -15.23 -2.70 -17.10
N LEU A 58 -14.55 -2.73 -15.96
CA LEU A 58 -14.11 -1.54 -15.26
C LEU A 58 -12.64 -1.26 -15.51
N GLU A 59 -12.39 -0.18 -16.24
CA GLU A 59 -11.06 0.43 -16.35
C GLU A 59 -10.84 1.36 -15.16
N LEU A 60 -10.42 0.78 -14.03
CA LEU A 60 -10.05 1.56 -12.84
C LEU A 60 -8.57 1.98 -12.87
N PHE A 61 -7.76 1.30 -13.68
CA PHE A 61 -6.35 1.61 -13.85
C PHE A 61 -6.10 2.28 -15.19
N ASN A 62 -5.28 3.33 -15.17
CA ASN A 62 -4.70 3.90 -16.36
C ASN A 62 -3.22 4.14 -16.07
N PHE A 63 -2.42 3.07 -16.20
CA PHE A 63 -0.97 3.19 -16.11
C PHE A 63 -0.50 4.07 -17.26
N ARG A 64 0.10 5.21 -16.92
CA ARG A 64 0.65 6.10 -17.92
C ARG A 64 2.14 5.88 -18.04
N LYS A 65 2.68 6.29 -19.19
CA LYS A 65 4.12 6.30 -19.40
C LYS A 65 4.77 7.26 -18.39
N VAL A 66 5.62 6.71 -17.53
CA VAL A 66 6.37 7.47 -16.52
C VAL A 66 7.29 8.47 -17.23
N LYS A 67 7.20 9.74 -16.84
CA LYS A 67 8.22 10.74 -17.18
C LYS A 67 9.20 10.83 -16.03
N ILE A 68 10.47 10.52 -16.27
CA ILE A 68 11.46 10.44 -15.18
C ILE A 68 11.60 11.75 -14.40
N LYS A 69 11.53 12.91 -15.08
CA LYS A 69 11.49 14.23 -14.43
C LYS A 69 10.33 14.34 -13.43
N ASN A 70 9.15 13.86 -13.80
CA ASN A 70 7.98 13.90 -12.94
C ASN A 70 8.12 12.89 -11.78
N MET A 71 8.75 11.74 -12.02
CA MET A 71 9.06 10.79 -10.95
C MET A 71 10.02 11.40 -9.92
N LEU A 72 11.10 12.03 -10.36
CA LEU A 72 12.04 12.71 -9.47
C LEU A 72 11.36 13.85 -8.69
N LEU A 73 10.50 14.62 -9.35
CA LEU A 73 9.70 15.64 -8.68
C LEU A 73 8.73 15.04 -7.66
N ALA A 74 8.07 13.93 -7.99
CA ALA A 74 7.17 13.23 -7.08
C ALA A 74 7.92 12.72 -5.85
N ILE A 75 9.12 12.15 -6.03
CA ILE A 75 9.98 11.72 -4.92
C ILE A 75 10.38 12.92 -4.05
N GLY A 76 10.84 14.02 -4.66
CA GLY A 76 11.24 15.21 -3.91
C GLY A 76 10.08 15.85 -3.13
N MET A 77 8.92 16.03 -3.77
CA MET A 77 7.72 16.57 -3.14
C MET A 77 7.19 15.64 -2.03
N GLY A 78 7.12 14.34 -2.31
CA GLY A 78 6.70 13.34 -1.33
C GLY A 78 7.61 13.36 -0.10
N TYR A 79 8.92 13.38 -0.31
CA TYR A 79 9.90 13.38 0.79
C TYR A 79 9.79 14.64 1.65
N ALA A 80 9.61 15.82 1.03
CA ALA A 80 9.36 17.06 1.76
C ALA A 80 8.10 16.98 2.63
N LEU A 81 7.01 16.39 2.11
CA LEU A 81 5.79 16.16 2.89
C LEU A 81 5.99 15.13 3.99
N THR A 82 6.83 14.10 3.78
CA THR A 82 7.18 13.12 4.83
C THR A 82 7.97 13.76 5.96
N ILE A 83 8.84 14.74 5.69
CA ILE A 83 9.49 15.52 6.76
C ILE A 83 8.43 16.23 7.61
N VAL A 84 7.46 16.89 6.98
CA VAL A 84 6.35 17.54 7.70
C VAL A 84 5.52 16.52 8.49
N ALA A 85 5.19 15.37 7.90
CA ALA A 85 4.48 14.30 8.58
C ALA A 85 5.26 13.81 9.81
N ASN A 86 6.58 13.64 9.70
CA ASN A 86 7.43 13.23 10.82
C ASN A 86 7.48 14.27 11.94
N LEU A 87 7.42 15.58 11.62
CA LEU A 87 7.30 16.63 12.63
C LEU A 87 5.97 16.54 13.39
N ILE A 88 4.87 16.23 12.69
CA ILE A 88 3.56 15.98 13.34
C ILE A 88 3.65 14.75 14.25
N MET A 89 4.31 13.68 13.81
CA MET A 89 4.47 12.46 14.60
C MET A 89 5.25 12.68 15.91
N GLN A 90 6.14 13.67 15.96
CA GLN A 90 6.88 14.02 17.20
C GLN A 90 5.97 14.60 18.30
N LEU A 91 4.77 15.09 17.94
CA LEU A 91 3.80 15.62 18.90
C LEU A 91 2.90 14.53 19.49
N LEU A 92 2.99 13.30 18.99
CA LEU A 92 2.14 12.19 19.40
C LEU A 92 2.86 11.26 20.40
N PRO A 93 2.10 10.54 21.27
CA PRO A 93 2.68 9.54 22.14
C PRO A 93 3.41 8.46 21.35
N LYS A 94 4.62 8.10 21.79
CA LYS A 94 5.39 7.00 21.19
C LYS A 94 4.66 5.68 21.44
N VAL A 95 4.50 4.90 20.38
CA VAL A 95 3.92 3.55 20.42
C VAL A 95 4.86 2.58 19.71
N VAL A 96 4.90 1.32 20.15
CA VAL A 96 5.61 0.26 19.44
C VAL A 96 4.86 -0.01 18.15
N MET A 97 5.54 0.17 17.01
CA MET A 97 4.91 0.08 15.70
C MET A 97 4.83 -1.38 15.25
N ARG A 98 3.61 -1.91 15.12
CA ARG A 98 3.37 -3.31 14.74
C ARG A 98 3.97 -3.67 13.37
N ASN A 99 3.92 -2.77 12.39
CA ASN A 99 4.50 -3.02 11.06
C ASN A 99 6.00 -3.28 11.11
N GLN A 100 6.74 -2.57 11.96
CA GLN A 100 8.18 -2.79 12.10
C GLN A 100 8.43 -4.22 12.62
N ALA A 101 7.72 -4.64 13.66
CA ALA A 101 7.82 -6.00 14.19
C ALA A 101 7.47 -7.07 13.12
N SER A 102 6.43 -6.82 12.31
CA SER A 102 6.07 -7.73 11.21
C SER A 102 7.16 -7.83 10.14
N VAL A 103 7.81 -6.73 9.78
CA VAL A 103 8.92 -6.73 8.81
C VAL A 103 10.15 -7.43 9.40
N GLU A 104 10.46 -7.21 10.68
CA GLU A 104 11.56 -7.90 11.37
C GLU A 104 11.32 -9.42 11.42
N GLN A 105 10.10 -9.85 11.77
CA GLN A 105 9.71 -11.26 11.76
C GLN A 105 9.82 -11.87 10.36
N LEU A 106 9.33 -11.17 9.33
CA LEU A 106 9.44 -11.62 7.94
C LEU A 106 10.92 -11.81 7.55
N LEU A 107 11.80 -10.89 7.92
CA LEU A 107 13.22 -10.98 7.61
C LEU A 107 13.93 -12.14 8.32
N GLN A 108 13.52 -12.49 9.54
CA GLN A 108 14.06 -13.64 10.26
C GLN A 108 13.67 -14.98 9.59
N GLY A 109 12.50 -15.04 8.95
CA GLY A 109 11.99 -16.26 8.29
C GLY A 109 12.26 -16.35 6.78
N SER A 110 12.76 -15.28 6.15
CA SER A 110 12.87 -15.14 4.68
C SER A 110 14.30 -14.97 4.20
N THR A 111 14.52 -15.12 2.90
CA THR A 111 15.76 -14.62 2.30
C THR A 111 15.68 -13.10 2.17
N LEU A 112 16.81 -12.39 2.26
CA LEU A 112 16.84 -10.94 2.10
C LEU A 112 16.22 -10.49 0.77
N LEU A 113 16.43 -11.25 -0.30
CA LEU A 113 15.83 -10.99 -1.61
C LEU A 113 14.29 -11.09 -1.57
N ASN A 114 13.75 -12.16 -0.96
CA ASN A 114 12.30 -12.33 -0.85
C ASN A 114 11.68 -11.26 0.03
N GLY A 115 12.27 -10.97 1.19
CA GLY A 115 11.83 -9.88 2.07
C GLY A 115 11.82 -8.53 1.35
N ALA A 116 12.89 -8.20 0.62
CA ALA A 116 12.98 -6.98 -0.17
C ALA A 116 11.89 -6.91 -1.24
N MET A 117 11.69 -7.98 -2.00
CA MET A 117 10.64 -8.06 -3.02
C MET A 117 9.24 -7.86 -2.43
N ILE A 118 8.95 -8.46 -1.27
CA ILE A 118 7.65 -8.33 -0.61
C ILE A 118 7.42 -6.88 -0.14
N VAL A 119 8.37 -6.34 0.65
CA VAL A 119 8.22 -5.06 1.36
C VAL A 119 8.32 -3.85 0.44
N ILE A 120 9.18 -3.91 -0.57
CA ILE A 120 9.49 -2.76 -1.45
C ILE A 120 8.60 -2.75 -2.69
N VAL A 121 8.23 -3.92 -3.21
CA VAL A 121 7.60 -4.05 -4.52
C VAL A 121 6.17 -4.57 -4.40
N VAL A 122 5.99 -5.79 -3.93
CA VAL A 122 4.72 -6.52 -4.05
C VAL A 122 3.61 -5.90 -3.20
N VAL A 123 3.85 -5.71 -1.91
CA VAL A 123 2.85 -5.16 -0.99
C VAL A 123 2.50 -3.71 -1.35
N PRO A 124 3.47 -2.79 -1.54
CA PRO A 124 3.17 -1.41 -1.93
C PRO A 124 2.41 -1.33 -3.26
N PHE A 125 2.76 -2.18 -4.23
CA PHE A 125 2.05 -2.20 -5.52
C PHE A 125 0.58 -2.58 -5.36
N LEU A 126 0.32 -3.62 -4.56
CA LEU A 126 -1.05 -4.06 -4.24
C LEU A 126 -1.84 -2.96 -3.54
N GLU A 127 -1.24 -2.30 -2.56
CA GLU A 127 -1.85 -1.18 -1.85
C GLU A 127 -2.20 -0.03 -2.80
N GLU A 128 -1.28 0.36 -3.68
CA GLU A 128 -1.53 1.44 -4.63
C GLU A 128 -2.62 1.10 -5.64
N ILE A 129 -2.67 -0.15 -6.11
CA ILE A 129 -3.77 -0.67 -6.92
C ILE A 129 -5.11 -0.49 -6.20
N VAL A 130 -5.20 -0.94 -4.95
CA VAL A 130 -6.46 -0.90 -4.19
C VAL A 130 -6.83 0.54 -3.83
N PHE A 131 -5.96 1.26 -3.12
CA PHE A 131 -6.34 2.55 -2.55
C PHE A 131 -6.32 3.69 -3.57
N ARG A 132 -5.41 3.69 -4.55
CA ARG A 132 -5.25 4.80 -5.50
C ARG A 132 -5.86 4.46 -6.86
N GLY A 133 -5.62 3.24 -7.33
CA GLY A 133 -6.22 2.76 -8.56
C GLY A 133 -7.73 2.59 -8.47
N VAL A 134 -8.25 2.05 -7.35
CA VAL A 134 -9.69 1.85 -7.16
C VAL A 134 -10.31 3.00 -6.36
N PHE A 135 -9.99 3.17 -5.07
CA PHE A 135 -10.75 4.09 -4.21
C PHE A 135 -10.64 5.55 -4.61
N LEU A 136 -9.43 6.03 -4.77
CA LEU A 136 -9.19 7.42 -5.16
C LEU A 136 -9.92 7.72 -6.48
N ASN A 137 -9.70 6.91 -7.52
CA ASN A 137 -10.32 7.10 -8.84
C ASN A 137 -11.85 7.01 -8.85
N LEU A 138 -12.46 6.25 -7.94
CA LEU A 138 -13.93 6.20 -7.81
C LEU A 138 -14.54 7.54 -7.36
N LEU A 139 -13.80 8.34 -6.60
CA LEU A 139 -14.26 9.58 -5.98
C LEU A 139 -13.68 10.85 -6.62
N LEU A 140 -12.50 10.74 -7.23
CA LEU A 140 -11.71 11.84 -7.79
C LEU A 140 -12.47 12.69 -8.83
N PRO A 141 -13.33 12.15 -9.72
CA PRO A 141 -14.06 12.96 -10.70
C PRO A 141 -15.03 13.99 -10.10
N LYS A 142 -15.45 13.80 -8.84
CA LYS A 142 -16.44 14.68 -8.19
C LYS A 142 -15.85 15.50 -7.06
N HIS A 143 -14.97 14.90 -6.24
CA HIS A 143 -14.45 15.55 -5.04
C HIS A 143 -12.99 15.12 -4.77
N PRO A 144 -11.99 15.79 -5.37
CA PRO A 144 -10.59 15.39 -5.22
C PRO A 144 -10.09 15.34 -3.77
N VAL A 145 -10.41 16.36 -2.97
CA VAL A 145 -10.00 16.41 -1.55
C VAL A 145 -10.63 15.26 -0.76
N ILE A 146 -11.93 15.06 -0.92
CA ILE A 146 -12.66 13.96 -0.24
C ILE A 146 -12.11 12.61 -0.70
N ALA A 147 -11.77 12.46 -1.98
CA ALA A 147 -11.19 11.24 -2.52
C ALA A 147 -9.85 10.92 -1.86
N ILE A 148 -8.96 11.90 -1.73
CA ILE A 148 -7.65 11.76 -1.08
C ILE A 148 -7.84 11.39 0.39
N VAL A 149 -8.68 12.14 1.12
CA VAL A 149 -8.92 11.91 2.55
C VAL A 149 -9.50 10.51 2.79
N LEU A 150 -10.58 10.14 2.09
CA LEU A 150 -11.23 8.85 2.31
C LEU A 150 -10.34 7.66 1.89
N SER A 151 -9.60 7.79 0.78
CA SER A 151 -8.60 6.78 0.39
C SER A 151 -7.54 6.59 1.49
N SER A 152 -7.11 7.68 2.12
CA SER A 152 -6.10 7.67 3.20
C SER A 152 -6.64 7.10 4.51
N VAL A 153 -7.90 7.39 4.85
CA VAL A 153 -8.59 6.79 5.99
C VAL A 153 -8.70 5.28 5.82
N LEU A 154 -9.10 4.81 4.64
CA LEU A 154 -9.20 3.37 4.34
C LEU A 154 -7.84 2.69 4.39
N PHE A 155 -6.80 3.33 3.85
CA PHE A 155 -5.42 2.85 3.92
C PHE A 155 -4.96 2.68 5.39
N ALA A 156 -5.25 3.67 6.24
CA ALA A 156 -4.89 3.61 7.66
C ALA A 156 -5.63 2.50 8.43
N PHE A 157 -6.92 2.31 8.16
CA PHE A 157 -7.68 1.23 8.80
C PHE A 157 -7.25 -0.16 8.33
N ALA A 158 -6.84 -0.31 7.07
CA ALA A 158 -6.32 -1.58 6.55
C ALA A 158 -5.03 -2.02 7.24
N HIS A 159 -4.29 -1.10 7.84
CA HIS A 159 -3.08 -1.39 8.62
C HIS A 159 -3.36 -1.73 10.09
N SER A 160 -4.62 -1.96 10.47
CA SER A 160 -5.03 -2.47 11.80
C SER A 160 -4.57 -1.61 12.99
N GLY A 161 -4.40 -0.30 12.78
CA GLY A 161 -4.06 0.62 13.86
C GLY A 161 -5.14 0.62 14.94
N THR A 162 -4.78 0.16 16.14
CA THR A 162 -5.67 0.10 17.31
C THR A 162 -5.61 1.38 18.14
N THR A 163 -4.54 2.15 17.98
CA THR A 163 -4.34 3.43 18.67
C THR A 163 -4.46 4.61 17.70
N PHE A 164 -4.74 5.79 18.25
CA PHE A 164 -4.75 7.03 17.47
C PHE A 164 -3.40 7.29 16.79
N THR A 165 -2.28 7.07 17.50
CA THR A 165 -0.94 7.24 16.91
C THR A 165 -0.74 6.30 15.72
N GLU A 166 -1.08 5.01 15.84
CA GLU A 166 -0.99 4.06 14.71
C GLU A 166 -1.85 4.50 13.53
N PHE A 167 -3.08 4.97 13.78
CA PHE A 167 -3.92 5.51 12.70
C PHE A 167 -3.23 6.67 11.98
N VAL A 168 -2.67 7.64 12.71
CA VAL A 168 -1.99 8.80 12.12
C VAL A 168 -0.72 8.38 11.36
N THR A 169 0.02 7.38 11.87
CA THR A 169 1.22 6.81 11.22
C THR A 169 0.93 6.34 9.80
N TYR A 170 -0.23 5.76 9.54
CA TYR A 170 -0.61 5.30 8.19
C TYR A 170 -1.44 6.33 7.41
N PHE A 171 -2.24 7.14 8.10
CA PHE A 171 -3.06 8.18 7.48
C PHE A 171 -2.21 9.24 6.77
N LEU A 172 -1.12 9.72 7.40
CA LEU A 172 -0.28 10.77 6.82
C LEU A 172 0.44 10.32 5.53
N PRO A 173 1.15 9.17 5.49
CA PRO A 173 1.64 8.60 4.23
C PRO A 173 0.50 8.35 3.25
N GLY A 174 -0.66 7.91 3.74
CA GLY A 174 -1.86 7.74 2.94
C GLY A 174 -2.24 9.00 2.15
N MET A 175 -2.23 10.15 2.83
CA MET A 175 -2.51 11.47 2.27
C MET A 175 -1.46 11.90 1.25
N ILE A 176 -0.17 11.67 1.55
CA ILE A 176 0.93 11.98 0.63
C ILE A 176 0.78 11.18 -0.67
N LEU A 177 0.57 9.88 -0.57
CA LEU A 177 0.40 8.99 -1.72
C LEU A 177 -0.83 9.35 -2.55
N GLY A 178 -1.97 9.63 -1.89
CA GLY A 178 -3.18 10.10 -2.56
C GLY A 178 -2.97 11.44 -3.28
N PHE A 179 -2.25 12.37 -2.66
CA PHE A 179 -1.88 13.65 -3.27
C PHE A 179 -0.97 13.46 -4.48
N LEU A 180 0.07 12.63 -4.40
CA LEU A 180 0.98 12.38 -5.52
C LEU A 180 0.24 11.75 -6.71
N ALA A 181 -0.61 10.75 -6.46
CA ALA A 181 -1.43 10.13 -7.50
C ALA A 181 -2.36 11.15 -8.19
N TYR A 182 -2.98 12.04 -7.40
CA TYR A 182 -3.85 13.11 -7.90
C TYR A 182 -3.06 14.16 -8.71
N TYR A 183 -1.98 14.69 -8.16
CA TYR A 183 -1.21 15.78 -8.73
C TYR A 183 -0.53 15.39 -10.05
N PHE A 184 0.10 14.20 -10.08
CA PHE A 184 0.76 13.69 -11.28
C PHE A 184 -0.17 12.93 -12.23
N LYS A 185 -1.44 12.73 -11.85
CA LYS A 185 -2.49 12.05 -12.62
C LYS A 185 -2.13 10.61 -13.01
N GLY A 186 -1.45 9.90 -12.11
CA GLY A 186 -0.98 8.53 -12.35
C GLY A 186 -0.55 7.84 -11.07
N ILE A 187 -0.95 6.58 -10.91
CA ILE A 187 -0.62 5.75 -9.74
C ILE A 187 0.85 5.34 -9.73
N GLU A 188 1.52 5.38 -10.88
CA GLU A 188 2.93 5.07 -10.99
C GLU A 188 3.81 6.01 -10.14
N TYR A 189 3.40 7.28 -9.97
CA TYR A 189 4.15 8.26 -9.18
C TYR A 189 3.99 8.07 -7.67
N SER A 190 2.78 7.72 -7.22
CA SER A 190 2.55 7.36 -5.83
C SER A 190 3.22 6.04 -5.48
N TYR A 191 3.11 5.02 -6.34
CA TYR A 191 3.83 3.75 -6.19
C TYR A 191 5.35 3.92 -6.17
N GLY A 192 5.92 4.71 -7.09
CA GLY A 192 7.35 4.96 -7.11
C GLY A 192 7.85 5.61 -5.82
N TYR A 193 7.10 6.57 -5.28
CA TYR A 193 7.40 7.16 -3.97
C TYR A 193 7.25 6.16 -2.82
N HIS A 194 6.17 5.36 -2.81
CA HIS A 194 5.91 4.36 -1.79
C HIS A 194 7.02 3.30 -1.73
N ALA A 195 7.39 2.74 -2.88
CA ALA A 195 8.48 1.80 -3.02
C ALA A 195 9.81 2.42 -2.57
N PHE A 196 10.07 3.68 -2.94
CA PHE A 196 11.26 4.41 -2.49
C PHE A 196 11.33 4.52 -0.96
N THR A 197 10.25 4.96 -0.30
CA THR A 197 10.24 5.09 1.17
C THR A 197 10.33 3.73 1.87
N ASN A 198 9.69 2.69 1.32
CA ASN A 198 9.81 1.35 1.87
C ASN A 198 11.20 0.76 1.66
N ALA A 199 11.89 1.07 0.55
CA ALA A 199 13.27 0.68 0.36
C ALA A 199 14.20 1.30 1.42
N LEU A 200 14.01 2.59 1.73
CA LEU A 200 14.78 3.25 2.80
C LEU A 200 14.52 2.57 4.16
N GLY A 201 13.25 2.33 4.51
CA GLY A 201 12.90 1.66 5.76
C GLY A 201 13.43 0.23 5.83
N PHE A 202 13.32 -0.52 4.73
CA PHE A 202 13.81 -1.88 4.62
C PHE A 202 15.32 -1.97 4.83
N VAL A 203 16.11 -1.08 4.22
CA VAL A 203 17.57 -1.05 4.40
C VAL A 203 17.94 -0.81 5.87
N VAL A 204 17.22 0.10 6.56
CA VAL A 204 17.43 0.36 7.99
C VAL A 204 17.13 -0.89 8.82
N ILE A 205 15.97 -1.52 8.63
CA ILE A 205 15.58 -2.70 9.42
C ILE A 205 16.49 -3.89 9.10
N ALA A 206 16.80 -4.15 7.82
CA ALA A 206 17.67 -5.25 7.42
C ALA A 206 19.08 -5.11 8.00
N GLY A 207 19.61 -3.90 8.13
CA GLY A 207 20.89 -3.64 8.79
C GLY A 207 20.87 -3.78 10.31
N LEU A 208 19.69 -3.82 10.94
CA LEU A 208 19.53 -4.07 12.38
C LEU A 208 19.32 -5.56 12.70
N VAL A 209 18.79 -6.33 11.75
CA VAL A 209 18.45 -7.76 11.93
C VAL A 209 19.54 -8.69 11.36
N GLY A 210 20.34 -8.23 10.40
CA GLY A 210 21.49 -8.94 9.83
C GLY A 210 22.79 -8.70 10.60
#